data_AF-A0A349Y775-F1
#
_entry.id   AF-A0A349Y775-F1
#
_cell.length_a   1.000
_cell.length_b   1.000
_cell.length_c   1.000
_cell.angle_alpha   90.00
_cell.angle_beta   90.00
_cell.angle_gamma   90.00
#
_symmetry.space_group_name_H-M   'P 1'
#
loop_
_entity.id
_entity.type
_entity.pdbx_description
1 polymer ?
#
loop_
_entity_poly.entity_id
_entity_poly.type
_entity_poly.pdbx_seq_one_letter_code
_entity_poly.pdbx_strand_id
1 'polypeptide(L)'
;MIDRLIAYCLRQPLMVMLALLIFIGASFAAFRELPVEAFPDVSDTQVTVVTLHPGRAAEEVEREVTMPLEVALSGIPHSVRVFSHTQFGLSMIILTFDDGADDYFARAQVMERLQGVDLPDGVQPEMEAMSSAVGEIYRYVLHAPHMSSTELRTVQEWVMERRLRTVPGVADVVSFGGYARTFQVEPDLGKLRDRGISLEEFAEALERGSANAGGGYVERGQQQYLIRGVGLMRSPADIGTVVVGERQGTPVLVRDLARIVDTGLPRQGLVGQDDNDDAVFGMVLMRKGENPSLVLDALHARVAEIEADHLPDGVTLEPFYDRSWLVSTTLKTVFRNLVEGAVLVFLVLWLFLYNARAALIVAAMMPLALLSTFLGLHLWGVPANLLSLGAMDFGIIIDGAVIVTEHIVSRMSKMPPGSTRRERMATVLSAASEVGRPTFFSMLIIIAAHIPIFTLQRQEGRMFAPMAYSVTSALIGALILALTVVPLLCFWWLRRERLKGENPVMNRLVGWYRPWLEGAMAWPRAVVLAAVAMLVVTLALGTRLGSEFLPELDEGSIWLTATLDPSTSLAEAQAQSRRIRDLVRTLPEVSTVVA
;
A
#
# COMPACT_ATOMS: atom_id res chain seq x y z
N MET A 1 -0.53 27.33 35.69
CA MET A 1 -1.68 26.67 35.01
C MET A 1 -1.62 25.16 35.19
N ILE A 2 -0.47 24.52 34.94
CA ILE A 2 -0.23 23.08 35.16
C ILE A 2 -0.60 22.63 36.58
N ASP A 3 -0.19 23.37 37.63
CA ASP A 3 -0.53 23.02 39.02
C ASP A 3 -2.04 22.99 39.29
N ARG A 4 -2.81 23.88 38.63
CA ARG A 4 -4.27 23.91 38.76
C ARG A 4 -4.90 22.72 38.07
N LEU A 5 -4.35 22.27 36.93
CA LEU A 5 -4.80 21.09 36.21
C LEU A 5 -4.60 19.83 37.06
N ILE A 6 -3.40 19.62 37.60
CA ILE A 6 -3.07 18.47 38.46
C ILE A 6 -3.96 18.47 39.72
N ALA A 7 -4.13 19.64 40.36
CA ALA A 7 -5.01 19.79 41.51
C ALA A 7 -6.47 19.48 41.20
N TYR A 8 -6.94 19.83 40.01
CA TYR A 8 -8.30 19.55 39.56
C TYR A 8 -8.51 18.05 39.32
N CYS A 9 -7.58 17.39 38.63
CA CYS A 9 -7.62 15.95 38.37
C CYS A 9 -7.67 15.12 39.66
N LEU A 10 -6.93 15.52 40.69
CA LEU A 10 -6.93 14.85 41.99
C LEU A 10 -8.20 15.12 42.81
N ARG A 11 -8.87 16.26 42.61
CA ARG A 11 -10.12 16.61 43.32
C ARG A 11 -11.37 16.00 42.69
N GLN A 12 -11.39 15.82 41.37
CA GLN A 12 -12.53 15.27 40.63
C GLN A 12 -12.15 13.97 39.89
N PRO A 13 -11.86 12.89 40.62
CA PRO A 13 -11.33 11.67 40.02
C PRO A 13 -12.35 10.94 39.13
N LEU A 14 -13.65 11.09 39.40
CA LEU A 14 -14.71 10.51 38.59
C LEU A 14 -14.72 11.09 37.16
N MET A 15 -14.44 12.39 37.04
CA MET A 15 -14.43 13.05 35.73
C MET A 15 -13.19 12.67 34.91
N VAL A 16 -12.03 12.51 35.57
CA VAL A 16 -10.80 12.02 34.91
C VAL A 16 -10.99 10.58 34.42
N MET A 17 -11.60 9.71 35.22
CA MET A 17 -11.89 8.33 34.79
C MET A 17 -12.91 8.27 33.66
N LEU A 18 -13.94 9.11 33.69
CA LEU A 18 -14.90 9.20 32.60
C LEU A 18 -14.23 9.70 31.31
N ALA A 19 -13.40 10.75 31.40
CA ALA A 19 -12.62 11.26 30.28
C ALA A 19 -11.66 10.20 29.71
N LEU A 20 -11.02 9.42 30.59
CA LEU A 20 -10.16 8.30 30.20
C LEU A 20 -10.95 7.21 29.46
N LEU A 21 -12.15 6.88 29.92
CA LEU A 21 -13.01 5.87 29.31
C LEU A 21 -13.53 6.33 27.94
N ILE A 22 -13.92 7.60 27.81
CA ILE A 22 -14.27 8.22 26.53
C ILE A 22 -13.07 8.22 25.58
N PHE A 23 -11.89 8.60 26.08
CA PHE A 23 -10.66 8.58 25.30
C PHE A 23 -10.31 7.18 24.79
N ILE A 24 -10.39 6.16 25.65
CA ILE A 24 -10.16 4.76 25.24
C ILE A 24 -11.20 4.34 24.19
N GLY A 25 -12.48 4.66 24.40
CA GLY A 25 -13.55 4.33 23.45
C GLY A 25 -13.36 4.99 22.09
N ALA A 26 -13.06 6.30 22.07
CA ALA A 26 -12.80 7.05 20.85
C ALA A 26 -11.54 6.56 20.12
N SER A 27 -10.45 6.29 20.86
CA SER A 27 -9.20 5.78 20.29
C SER A 27 -9.37 4.36 19.74
N PHE A 28 -10.19 3.53 20.38
CA PHE A 28 -10.47 2.18 19.93
C PHE A 28 -11.39 2.16 18.69
N ALA A 29 -12.35 3.10 18.61
CA ALA A 29 -13.13 3.31 17.39
C ALA A 29 -12.22 3.75 16.24
N ALA A 30 -11.36 4.76 16.48
CA ALA A 30 -10.37 5.20 15.50
C ALA A 30 -9.46 4.06 15.02
N PHE A 31 -8.96 3.22 15.95
CA PHE A 31 -8.14 2.05 15.62
C PHE A 31 -8.84 1.06 14.66
N ARG A 32 -10.17 0.92 14.73
CA ARG A 32 -10.91 0.00 13.84
C ARG A 32 -11.13 0.56 12.44
N GLU A 33 -11.26 1.88 12.31
CA GLU A 33 -11.55 2.54 11.04
C GLU A 33 -10.27 2.95 10.29
N LEU A 34 -9.16 3.10 11.00
CA LEU A 34 -7.92 3.60 10.42
C LEU A 34 -7.32 2.57 9.43
N PRO A 35 -6.96 2.99 8.20
CA PRO A 35 -6.23 2.15 7.27
C PRO A 35 -4.88 1.72 7.83
N VAL A 36 -4.60 0.42 7.75
CA VAL A 36 -3.31 -0.15 8.13
C VAL A 36 -2.57 -0.56 6.87
N GLU A 37 -1.36 -0.01 6.73
CA GLU A 37 -0.51 -0.25 5.57
C GLU A 37 0.87 -0.75 6.03
N ALA A 38 1.44 -1.69 5.28
CA ALA A 38 2.83 -2.10 5.52
C ALA A 38 3.79 -0.94 5.21
N PHE A 39 3.56 -0.26 4.08
CA PHE A 39 4.35 0.88 3.61
C PHE A 39 3.43 2.03 3.19
N PRO A 40 3.81 3.28 3.51
CA PRO A 40 3.10 4.43 3.00
C PRO A 40 3.24 4.51 1.48
N ASP A 41 2.19 4.95 0.80
CA ASP A 41 2.27 5.26 -0.62
C ASP A 41 3.15 6.51 -0.84
N VAL A 42 4.37 6.27 -1.33
CA VAL A 42 5.37 7.29 -1.64
C VAL A 42 5.33 7.74 -3.10
N SER A 43 4.42 7.19 -3.91
CA SER A 43 4.31 7.55 -5.31
C SER A 43 3.84 9.00 -5.48
N ASP A 44 4.44 9.69 -6.46
CA ASP A 44 3.97 11.00 -6.89
C ASP A 44 2.55 10.88 -7.48
N THR A 45 1.81 11.99 -7.50
CA THR A 45 0.56 12.06 -8.26
C THR A 45 0.90 11.89 -9.73
N GLN A 46 0.41 10.81 -10.35
CA GLN A 46 0.71 10.51 -11.73
C GLN A 46 -0.53 10.05 -12.51
N VAL A 47 -0.58 10.43 -13.79
CA VAL A 47 -1.60 9.96 -14.72
C VAL A 47 -0.90 9.33 -15.92
N THR A 48 -1.13 8.05 -16.10
CA THR A 48 -0.67 7.31 -17.28
C THR A 48 -1.76 7.36 -18.35
N VAL A 49 -1.37 7.72 -19.57
CA VAL A 49 -2.18 7.60 -20.78
C VAL A 49 -1.57 6.50 -21.65
N VAL A 50 -2.37 5.49 -21.97
CA VAL A 50 -2.00 4.37 -22.83
C VAL A 50 -2.79 4.48 -24.11
N THR A 51 -2.11 4.42 -25.24
CA THR A 51 -2.72 4.50 -26.56
C THR A 51 -2.19 3.37 -27.43
N LEU A 52 -3.08 2.50 -27.89
CA LEU A 52 -2.76 1.38 -28.75
C LEU A 52 -2.93 1.77 -30.22
N HIS A 53 -1.91 1.50 -31.04
CA HIS A 53 -1.98 1.62 -32.49
C HIS A 53 -1.41 0.37 -33.18
N PRO A 54 -2.13 -0.78 -33.10
CA PRO A 54 -1.59 -2.07 -33.48
C PRO A 54 -1.07 -2.13 -34.93
N GLY A 55 0.03 -2.85 -35.14
CA GLY A 55 0.59 -3.10 -36.48
C GLY A 55 1.55 -2.02 -36.99
N ARG A 56 1.89 -1.02 -36.18
CA ARG A 56 2.74 0.12 -36.55
C ARG A 56 4.11 0.06 -35.90
N ALA A 57 5.14 0.43 -36.64
CA ALA A 57 6.50 0.56 -36.13
C ALA A 57 6.58 1.65 -35.05
N ALA A 58 7.56 1.55 -34.15
CA ALA A 58 7.70 2.49 -33.04
C ALA A 58 7.84 3.94 -33.53
N GLU A 59 8.55 4.18 -34.63
CA GLU A 59 8.72 5.51 -35.22
C GLU A 59 7.42 6.09 -35.79
N GLU A 60 6.54 5.23 -36.34
CA GLU A 60 5.23 5.66 -36.83
C GLU A 60 4.31 6.01 -35.66
N VAL A 61 4.27 5.17 -34.62
CA VAL A 61 3.51 5.44 -33.39
C VAL A 61 4.03 6.69 -32.67
N GLU A 62 5.34 6.93 -32.69
CA GLU A 62 5.92 8.13 -32.10
C GLU A 62 5.40 9.38 -32.81
N ARG A 63 5.50 9.41 -34.14
CA ARG A 63 5.13 10.56 -34.96
C ARG A 63 3.63 10.81 -35.02
N GLU A 64 2.82 9.76 -35.12
CA GLU A 64 1.38 9.86 -35.38
C GLU A 64 0.53 9.88 -34.09
N VAL A 65 1.07 9.38 -32.98
CA VAL A 65 0.32 9.25 -31.72
C VAL A 65 1.05 9.93 -30.56
N THR A 66 2.31 9.56 -30.32
CA THR A 66 3.02 10.00 -29.10
C THR A 66 3.31 11.50 -29.11
N MET A 67 3.90 12.04 -30.18
CA MET A 67 4.22 13.47 -30.29
C MET A 67 2.98 14.37 -30.22
N PRO A 68 1.87 14.10 -30.95
CA PRO A 68 0.63 14.88 -30.80
C PRO A 68 0.08 14.87 -29.37
N LEU A 69 0.10 13.71 -28.70
CA LEU A 69 -0.33 13.59 -27.31
C LEU A 69 0.57 14.36 -26.36
N GLU A 70 1.89 14.27 -26.50
CA GLU A 70 2.83 15.05 -25.69
C GLU A 70 2.59 16.56 -25.82
N VAL A 71 2.41 17.04 -27.05
CA VAL A 71 2.14 18.46 -27.31
C VAL A 71 0.83 18.88 -26.66
N ALA A 72 -0.23 18.08 -26.78
CA ALA A 72 -1.53 18.38 -26.18
C ALA A 72 -1.51 18.37 -24.65
N LEU A 73 -0.76 17.43 -24.07
CA LEU A 73 -0.60 17.24 -22.63
C LEU A 73 0.47 18.16 -22.03
N SER A 74 1.22 18.89 -22.86
CA SER A 74 2.17 19.90 -22.39
C SER A 74 1.47 21.09 -21.74
N GLY A 75 2.12 21.66 -20.73
CA GLY A 75 1.63 22.87 -20.05
C GLY A 75 0.35 22.67 -19.23
N ILE A 76 0.05 21.43 -18.80
CA ILE A 76 -0.97 21.20 -17.77
C ILE A 76 -0.47 21.80 -16.44
N PRO A 77 -1.32 22.55 -15.70
CA PRO A 77 -0.95 23.08 -14.39
C PRO A 77 -0.45 21.98 -13.44
N HIS A 78 0.54 22.29 -12.60
CA HIS A 78 1.18 21.35 -11.66
C HIS A 78 1.93 20.17 -12.31
N SER A 79 1.99 20.07 -13.64
CA SER A 79 2.81 19.06 -14.32
C SER A 79 4.29 19.39 -14.13
N VAL A 80 5.02 18.44 -13.53
CA VAL A 80 6.46 18.55 -13.26
C VAL A 80 7.25 17.87 -14.37
N ARG A 81 6.75 16.72 -14.84
CA ARG A 81 7.45 15.89 -15.81
C ARG A 81 6.45 15.12 -16.67
N VAL A 82 6.72 15.07 -17.96
CA VAL A 82 6.07 14.18 -18.92
C VAL A 82 7.14 13.21 -19.41
N PHE A 83 6.91 11.92 -19.25
CA PHE A 83 7.74 10.86 -19.76
C PHE A 83 6.93 10.03 -20.75
N SER A 84 7.47 9.75 -21.92
CA SER A 84 6.83 8.90 -22.91
C SER A 84 7.70 7.69 -23.22
N HIS A 85 7.04 6.58 -23.52
CA HIS A 85 7.66 5.34 -23.93
C HIS A 85 6.87 4.78 -25.10
N THR A 86 7.53 4.68 -26.25
CA THR A 86 6.91 4.22 -27.49
C THR A 86 7.52 2.90 -27.93
N GLN A 87 6.65 1.95 -28.22
CA GLN A 87 7.00 0.61 -28.68
C GLN A 87 6.13 0.24 -29.89
N PHE A 88 6.40 -0.94 -30.48
CA PHE A 88 5.62 -1.46 -31.60
C PHE A 88 4.13 -1.54 -31.26
N GLY A 89 3.34 -0.65 -31.86
CA GLY A 89 1.90 -0.52 -31.66
C GLY A 89 1.44 0.02 -30.31
N LEU A 90 2.32 0.58 -29.48
CA LEU A 90 2.01 1.09 -28.14
C LEU A 90 2.67 2.45 -27.89
N SER A 91 1.89 3.40 -27.40
CA SER A 91 2.35 4.67 -26.83
C SER A 91 1.92 4.74 -25.37
N MET A 92 2.87 4.94 -24.45
CA MET A 92 2.60 5.11 -23.03
C MET A 92 3.18 6.45 -22.57
N ILE A 93 2.34 7.34 -22.05
CA ILE A 93 2.75 8.65 -21.55
C ILE A 93 2.41 8.75 -20.07
N ILE A 94 3.42 8.99 -19.24
CA ILE A 94 3.31 9.15 -17.79
C ILE A 94 3.50 10.62 -17.46
N LEU A 95 2.45 11.24 -16.92
CA LEU A 95 2.48 12.61 -16.42
C LEU A 95 2.65 12.60 -14.90
N THR A 96 3.74 13.19 -14.41
CA THR A 96 4.00 13.37 -12.97
C THR A 96 3.67 14.80 -12.56
N PHE A 97 2.91 14.94 -11.49
CA PHE A 97 2.46 16.20 -10.92
C PHE A 97 3.16 16.53 -9.60
N ASP A 98 3.18 17.80 -9.21
CA ASP A 98 3.66 18.24 -7.90
C ASP A 98 2.67 17.93 -6.77
N ASP A 99 3.11 18.08 -5.51
CA ASP A 99 2.32 17.82 -4.31
C ASP A 99 1.07 18.72 -4.17
N GLY A 100 0.95 19.79 -4.98
CA GLY A 100 -0.21 20.68 -5.00
C GLY A 100 -1.38 20.17 -5.85
N ALA A 101 -1.16 19.14 -6.68
CA ALA A 101 -2.19 18.56 -7.53
C ALA A 101 -2.83 17.32 -6.87
N ASP A 102 -4.15 17.38 -6.71
CA ASP A 102 -4.97 16.23 -6.36
C ASP A 102 -5.07 15.24 -7.54
N ASP A 103 -5.21 13.94 -7.24
CA ASP A 103 -5.29 12.88 -8.25
C ASP A 103 -6.49 13.09 -9.20
N TYR A 104 -7.65 13.50 -8.69
CA TYR A 104 -8.82 13.74 -9.53
C TYR A 104 -8.67 15.02 -10.36
N PHE A 105 -8.04 16.05 -9.82
CA PHE A 105 -7.71 17.26 -10.58
C PHE A 105 -6.78 16.93 -11.75
N ALA A 106 -5.69 16.20 -11.49
CA ALA A 106 -4.74 15.78 -12.52
C ALA A 106 -5.44 14.99 -13.63
N ARG A 107 -6.27 14.00 -13.27
CA ARG A 107 -7.03 13.19 -14.23
C ARG A 107 -8.05 14.00 -15.02
N ALA A 108 -8.76 14.93 -14.37
CA ALA A 108 -9.73 15.79 -15.04
C ALA A 108 -9.04 16.70 -16.08
N GLN A 109 -7.88 17.26 -15.74
CA GLN A 109 -7.09 18.08 -16.65
C GLN A 109 -6.53 17.27 -17.83
N VAL A 110 -6.01 16.06 -17.58
CA VAL A 110 -5.57 15.16 -18.66
C VAL A 110 -6.73 14.83 -19.58
N MET A 111 -7.88 14.43 -19.02
CA MET A 111 -9.09 14.09 -19.80
C MET A 111 -9.57 15.26 -20.68
N GLU A 112 -9.55 16.49 -20.15
CA GLU A 112 -9.90 17.69 -20.90
C GLU A 112 -8.96 17.90 -22.11
N ARG A 113 -7.66 17.69 -21.93
CA ARG A 113 -6.68 17.82 -23.02
C ARG A 113 -6.81 16.71 -24.06
N LEU A 114 -7.08 15.48 -23.64
CA LEU A 114 -7.23 14.33 -24.55
C LEU A 114 -8.40 14.48 -25.52
N GLN A 115 -9.49 15.16 -25.13
CA GLN A 115 -10.66 15.36 -25.99
C GLN A 115 -10.38 16.24 -27.23
N GLY A 116 -9.36 17.09 -27.18
CA GLY A 116 -9.02 18.01 -28.26
C GLY A 116 -7.94 17.50 -29.22
N VAL A 117 -7.43 16.27 -29.03
CA VAL A 117 -6.32 15.75 -29.83
C VAL A 117 -6.86 15.06 -31.08
N ASP A 118 -6.31 15.45 -32.23
CA ASP A 118 -6.57 14.78 -33.50
C ASP A 118 -5.61 13.58 -33.62
N LEU A 119 -6.18 12.38 -33.67
CA LEU A 119 -5.45 11.11 -33.76
C LEU A 119 -5.96 10.30 -34.97
N PRO A 120 -5.16 9.39 -35.53
CA PRO A 120 -5.58 8.54 -36.63
C PRO A 120 -6.88 7.77 -36.32
N ASP A 121 -7.66 7.48 -37.38
CA ASP A 121 -8.93 6.76 -37.24
C ASP A 121 -8.76 5.43 -36.49
N GLY A 122 -9.60 5.23 -35.48
CA GLY A 122 -9.58 4.01 -34.65
C GLY A 122 -8.55 4.01 -33.52
N VAL A 123 -7.74 5.06 -33.36
CA VAL A 123 -6.82 5.21 -32.23
C VAL A 123 -7.46 6.08 -31.15
N GLN A 124 -7.63 5.53 -29.95
CA GLN A 124 -8.20 6.25 -28.81
C GLN A 124 -7.25 6.16 -27.61
N PRO A 125 -6.88 7.30 -27.00
CA PRO A 125 -6.07 7.32 -25.80
C PRO A 125 -6.93 6.96 -24.59
N GLU A 126 -6.47 6.03 -23.77
CA GLU A 126 -7.12 5.62 -22.54
C GLU A 126 -6.27 5.99 -21.34
N MET A 127 -6.89 6.52 -20.29
CA MET A 127 -6.18 6.75 -19.02
C MET A 127 -6.19 5.46 -18.21
N GLU A 128 -5.02 5.06 -17.72
CA GLU A 128 -4.88 3.93 -16.81
C GLU A 128 -5.74 4.14 -15.54
N ALA A 129 -6.09 3.05 -14.89
CA ALA A 129 -6.82 3.08 -13.63
C ALA A 129 -6.07 3.86 -12.55
N MET A 130 -6.81 4.48 -11.62
CA MET A 130 -6.24 5.27 -10.54
C MET A 130 -5.65 4.35 -9.45
N SER A 131 -4.47 3.80 -9.72
CA SER A 131 -3.68 2.94 -8.84
C SER A 131 -2.25 3.48 -8.73
N SER A 132 -1.53 3.05 -7.70
CA SER A 132 -0.09 3.29 -7.53
C SER A 132 0.69 1.98 -7.58
N ALA A 133 2.03 2.06 -7.51
CA ALA A 133 2.90 0.87 -7.44
C ALA A 133 2.60 0.01 -6.20
N VAL A 134 2.17 0.63 -5.09
CA VAL A 134 1.71 -0.11 -3.90
C VAL A 134 0.25 -0.56 -4.02
N GLY A 135 -0.47 -0.20 -5.09
CA GLY A 135 -1.84 -0.65 -5.34
C GLY A 135 -1.94 -2.12 -5.72
N GLU A 136 -0.82 -2.78 -5.99
CA GLU A 136 -0.80 -4.21 -6.29
C GLU A 136 -0.99 -5.04 -5.03
N ILE A 137 -2.21 -5.56 -4.83
CA ILE A 137 -2.62 -6.22 -3.59
C ILE A 137 -2.74 -7.74 -3.72
N TYR A 138 -3.05 -8.25 -4.91
CA TYR A 138 -3.33 -9.67 -5.12
C TYR A 138 -2.97 -10.11 -6.55
N ARG A 139 -2.29 -11.25 -6.65
CA ARG A 139 -1.71 -11.78 -7.88
C ARG A 139 -1.89 -13.30 -7.91
N TYR A 140 -2.45 -13.81 -8.99
CA TYR A 140 -2.82 -15.22 -9.13
C TYR A 140 -2.63 -15.74 -10.55
N VAL A 141 -2.47 -17.05 -10.66
CA VAL A 141 -2.50 -17.77 -11.94
C VAL A 141 -3.72 -18.67 -11.98
N LEU A 142 -4.35 -18.77 -13.15
CA LEU A 142 -5.39 -19.76 -13.40
C LEU A 142 -4.74 -21.06 -13.92
N HIS A 143 -5.02 -22.16 -13.24
CA HIS A 143 -4.54 -23.47 -13.62
C HIS A 143 -5.70 -24.39 -14.01
N ALA A 144 -5.59 -25.06 -15.15
CA ALA A 144 -6.55 -26.07 -15.58
C ALA A 144 -5.84 -27.10 -16.48
N PRO A 145 -5.68 -28.38 -16.05
CA PRO A 145 -4.95 -29.39 -16.81
C PRO A 145 -5.54 -29.73 -18.19
N HIS A 146 -6.82 -29.43 -18.40
CA HIS A 146 -7.57 -29.85 -19.59
C HIS A 146 -7.95 -28.68 -20.52
N MET A 147 -7.55 -27.44 -20.20
CA MET A 147 -7.89 -26.26 -20.99
C MET A 147 -6.65 -25.65 -21.63
N SER A 148 -6.84 -25.09 -22.82
CA SER A 148 -5.82 -24.28 -23.49
C SER A 148 -5.65 -22.91 -22.81
N SER A 149 -4.51 -22.27 -23.03
CA SER A 149 -4.25 -20.92 -22.53
C SER A 149 -5.23 -19.88 -23.10
N THR A 150 -5.74 -20.09 -24.32
CA THR A 150 -6.82 -19.28 -24.92
C THR A 150 -8.14 -19.38 -24.15
N GLU A 151 -8.51 -20.60 -23.74
CA GLU A 151 -9.73 -20.82 -22.96
C GLU A 151 -9.59 -20.27 -21.54
N LEU A 152 -8.44 -20.48 -20.90
CA LEU A 152 -8.12 -19.88 -19.61
C LEU A 152 -8.13 -18.35 -19.67
N ARG A 153 -7.58 -17.77 -20.74
CA ARG A 153 -7.62 -16.31 -20.97
C ARG A 153 -9.06 -15.81 -21.13
N THR A 154 -9.90 -16.60 -21.80
CA THR A 154 -11.34 -16.28 -21.92
C THR A 154 -12.03 -16.31 -20.55
N VAL A 155 -11.74 -17.30 -19.69
CA VAL A 155 -12.26 -17.35 -18.32
C VAL A 155 -11.76 -16.15 -17.51
N GLN A 156 -10.48 -15.80 -17.63
CA GLN A 156 -9.88 -14.66 -16.96
C GLN A 156 -10.61 -13.34 -17.31
N GLU A 157 -10.77 -13.03 -18.59
CA GLU A 157 -11.36 -11.73 -19.02
C GLU A 157 -12.89 -11.67 -18.84
N TRP A 158 -13.59 -12.78 -19.05
CA TRP A 158 -15.06 -12.77 -19.06
C TRP A 158 -15.70 -13.20 -17.73
N VAL A 159 -14.97 -13.91 -16.87
CA VAL A 159 -15.45 -14.34 -15.56
C VAL A 159 -14.70 -13.63 -14.45
N MET A 160 -13.38 -13.82 -14.36
CA MET A 160 -12.58 -13.31 -13.23
C MET A 160 -12.54 -11.78 -13.21
N GLU A 161 -12.01 -11.16 -14.26
CA GLU A 161 -11.81 -9.71 -14.36
C GLU A 161 -13.11 -8.96 -14.07
N ARG A 162 -14.19 -9.31 -14.77
CA ARG A 162 -15.49 -8.64 -14.63
C ARG A 162 -16.06 -8.73 -13.22
N ARG A 163 -15.87 -9.86 -12.54
CA ARG A 163 -16.41 -10.06 -11.19
C ARG A 163 -15.52 -9.44 -10.12
N LEU A 164 -14.21 -9.53 -10.28
CA LEU A 164 -13.25 -8.93 -9.36
C LEU A 164 -13.28 -7.39 -9.44
N ARG A 165 -13.53 -6.81 -10.62
CA ARG A 165 -13.77 -5.36 -10.78
C ARG A 165 -15.03 -4.85 -10.07
N THR A 166 -15.96 -5.73 -9.68
CA THR A 166 -17.14 -5.33 -8.87
C THR A 166 -16.82 -5.16 -7.38
N VAL A 167 -15.64 -5.58 -6.94
CA VAL A 167 -15.23 -5.47 -5.53
C VAL A 167 -14.99 -3.99 -5.18
N PRO A 168 -15.61 -3.45 -4.13
CA PRO A 168 -15.36 -2.08 -3.68
C PRO A 168 -13.87 -1.85 -3.39
N GLY A 169 -13.34 -0.76 -3.94
CA GLY A 169 -11.93 -0.37 -3.77
C GLY A 169 -10.96 -1.00 -4.76
N VAL A 170 -11.39 -1.94 -5.61
CA VAL A 170 -10.60 -2.37 -6.78
C VAL A 170 -10.70 -1.30 -7.87
N ALA A 171 -9.55 -0.86 -8.39
CA ALA A 171 -9.46 0.07 -9.52
C ALA A 171 -9.54 -0.67 -10.85
N ASP A 172 -8.76 -1.75 -10.98
CA ASP A 172 -8.74 -2.57 -12.18
C ASP A 172 -8.20 -3.97 -11.92
N VAL A 173 -8.40 -4.86 -12.89
CA VAL A 173 -7.81 -6.20 -12.88
C VAL A 173 -7.11 -6.43 -14.21
N VAL A 174 -5.79 -6.49 -14.18
CA VAL A 174 -4.96 -6.60 -15.36
C VAL A 174 -4.66 -8.07 -15.63
N SER A 175 -4.87 -8.48 -16.87
CA SER A 175 -4.69 -9.87 -17.30
C SER A 175 -3.44 -10.00 -18.16
N PHE A 176 -2.55 -10.94 -17.85
CA PHE A 176 -1.34 -11.24 -18.65
C PHE A 176 -1.32 -12.70 -19.11
N GLY A 177 -0.53 -12.96 -20.16
CA GLY A 177 -0.38 -14.29 -20.73
C GLY A 177 -1.64 -14.82 -21.43
N GLY A 178 -1.52 -16.01 -22.01
CA GLY A 178 -2.53 -16.62 -22.87
C GLY A 178 -2.80 -15.86 -24.17
N TYR A 179 -3.74 -16.37 -24.95
CA TYR A 179 -4.15 -15.77 -26.21
C TYR A 179 -5.55 -15.17 -26.11
N ALA A 180 -5.72 -13.93 -26.57
CA ALA A 180 -7.03 -13.33 -26.73
C ALA A 180 -7.75 -14.00 -27.90
N ARG A 181 -8.80 -14.78 -27.61
CA ARG A 181 -9.53 -15.58 -28.60
C ARG A 181 -10.04 -14.71 -29.75
N THR A 182 -9.64 -15.06 -30.97
CA THR A 182 -9.92 -14.31 -32.19
C THR A 182 -10.17 -15.26 -33.35
N PHE A 183 -11.19 -15.00 -34.15
CA PHE A 183 -11.41 -15.74 -35.39
C PHE A 183 -10.53 -15.16 -36.49
N GLN A 184 -9.51 -15.90 -36.91
CA GLN A 184 -8.61 -15.51 -37.99
C GLN A 184 -9.13 -16.05 -39.32
N VAL A 185 -9.31 -15.15 -40.29
CA VAL A 185 -9.67 -15.51 -41.67
C VAL A 185 -8.42 -15.42 -42.54
N GLU A 186 -7.98 -16.55 -43.06
CA GLU A 186 -6.78 -16.70 -43.90
C GLU A 186 -7.19 -16.81 -45.38
N PRO A 187 -7.19 -15.71 -46.15
CA PRO A 187 -7.57 -15.73 -47.56
C PRO A 187 -6.53 -16.46 -48.42
N ASP A 188 -7.00 -17.32 -49.33
CA ASP A 188 -6.17 -17.95 -50.35
C ASP A 188 -6.07 -17.03 -51.58
N LEU A 189 -4.91 -16.39 -51.73
CA LEU A 189 -4.66 -15.44 -52.83
C LEU A 189 -4.82 -16.09 -54.22
N GLY A 190 -4.58 -17.39 -54.36
CA GLY A 190 -4.79 -18.11 -55.61
C GLY A 190 -6.27 -18.19 -55.96
N LYS A 191 -7.11 -18.57 -54.98
CA LYS A 191 -8.56 -18.66 -55.17
C LYS A 191 -9.23 -17.31 -55.38
N LEU A 192 -8.77 -16.27 -54.67
CA LEU A 192 -9.24 -14.90 -54.89
C LEU A 192 -8.98 -14.47 -56.34
N ARG A 193 -7.76 -14.69 -56.83
CA ARG A 193 -7.38 -14.39 -58.22
C ARG A 193 -8.21 -15.17 -59.25
N ASP A 194 -8.44 -16.46 -59.04
CA ASP A 194 -9.22 -17.31 -59.97
C ASP A 194 -10.70 -16.90 -60.05
N ARG A 195 -11.20 -16.22 -59.01
CA ARG A 195 -12.55 -15.65 -58.94
C ARG A 195 -12.61 -14.16 -59.27
N GLY A 196 -11.46 -13.52 -59.52
CA GLY A 196 -11.38 -12.10 -59.84
C GLY A 196 -11.80 -11.18 -58.70
N ILE A 197 -11.67 -11.63 -57.45
CA ILE A 197 -12.04 -10.87 -56.24
C ILE A 197 -10.78 -10.26 -55.65
N SER A 198 -10.81 -8.96 -55.36
CA SER A 198 -9.68 -8.28 -54.71
C SER A 198 -9.64 -8.56 -53.20
N LEU A 199 -8.48 -8.37 -52.56
CA LEU A 199 -8.37 -8.51 -51.11
C LEU A 199 -9.20 -7.46 -50.36
N GLU A 200 -9.30 -6.26 -50.93
CA GLU A 200 -10.11 -5.15 -50.42
C GLU A 200 -11.61 -5.49 -50.47
N GLU A 201 -12.10 -5.99 -51.61
CA GLU A 201 -13.48 -6.47 -51.76
C GLU A 201 -13.81 -7.60 -50.77
N PHE A 202 -12.86 -8.50 -50.53
CA PHE A 202 -12.98 -9.57 -49.55
C PHE A 202 -13.09 -9.03 -48.11
N ALA A 203 -12.25 -8.05 -47.75
CA ALA A 203 -12.28 -7.42 -46.43
C ALA A 203 -13.59 -6.64 -46.21
N GLU A 204 -14.01 -5.82 -47.19
CA GLU A 204 -15.28 -5.09 -47.10
C GLU A 204 -16.50 -6.02 -46.98
N ALA A 205 -16.47 -7.17 -47.65
CA ALA A 205 -17.56 -8.15 -47.55
C ALA A 205 -17.67 -8.72 -46.13
N LEU A 206 -16.54 -8.98 -45.47
CA LEU A 206 -16.51 -9.43 -44.08
C LEU A 206 -17.01 -8.34 -43.12
N GLU A 207 -16.57 -7.09 -43.31
CA GLU A 207 -17.02 -5.95 -42.48
C GLU A 207 -18.53 -5.72 -42.60
N ARG A 208 -19.07 -5.74 -43.83
CA ARG A 208 -20.51 -5.60 -44.07
C ARG A 208 -21.32 -6.82 -43.63
N GLY A 209 -20.68 -7.98 -43.50
CA GLY A 209 -21.33 -9.25 -43.19
C GLY A 209 -21.78 -9.41 -41.73
N SER A 210 -21.24 -8.62 -40.78
CA SER A 210 -21.58 -8.74 -39.35
C SER A 210 -22.17 -7.45 -38.79
N ALA A 211 -23.48 -7.28 -38.97
CA ALA A 211 -24.23 -6.20 -38.33
C ALA A 211 -25.65 -6.64 -37.97
N ASN A 212 -26.14 -6.18 -36.82
CA ASN A 212 -27.57 -6.22 -36.53
C ASN A 212 -28.26 -4.99 -37.12
N ALA A 213 -29.51 -5.14 -37.55
CA ALA A 213 -30.31 -4.05 -38.08
C ALA A 213 -31.58 -3.82 -37.24
N GLY A 214 -31.91 -2.57 -36.96
CA GLY A 214 -33.19 -2.18 -36.34
C GLY A 214 -34.23 -1.84 -37.40
N GLY A 215 -35.40 -2.48 -37.36
CA GLY A 215 -36.50 -2.26 -38.31
C GLY A 215 -37.65 -1.42 -37.75
N GLY A 216 -37.46 -0.77 -36.60
CA GLY A 216 -38.52 -0.05 -35.90
C GLY A 216 -39.55 -1.01 -35.29
N TYR A 217 -40.83 -0.65 -35.38
CA TYR A 217 -41.91 -1.46 -34.87
C TYR A 217 -43.11 -1.48 -35.83
N VAL A 218 -43.93 -2.52 -35.71
CA VAL A 218 -45.22 -2.62 -36.37
C VAL A 218 -46.30 -2.81 -35.33
N GLU A 219 -47.32 -1.96 -35.37
CA GLU A 219 -48.50 -2.08 -34.53
C GLU A 219 -49.47 -3.09 -35.13
N ARG A 220 -49.97 -4.01 -34.30
CA ARG A 220 -51.00 -4.96 -34.68
C ARG A 220 -52.04 -5.06 -33.57
N GLY A 221 -53.19 -4.40 -33.78
CA GLY A 221 -54.23 -4.28 -32.76
C GLY A 221 -53.78 -3.37 -31.61
N GLN A 222 -53.77 -3.90 -30.39
CA GLN A 222 -53.31 -3.19 -29.19
C GLN A 222 -51.83 -3.48 -28.83
N GLN A 223 -51.11 -4.23 -29.66
CA GLN A 223 -49.72 -4.64 -29.40
C GLN A 223 -48.75 -4.03 -30.41
N GLN A 224 -47.57 -3.69 -29.92
CA GLN A 224 -46.45 -3.19 -30.71
C GLN A 224 -45.38 -4.29 -30.84
N TYR A 225 -45.06 -4.67 -32.07
CA TYR A 225 -44.05 -5.70 -32.37
C TYR A 225 -42.77 -5.03 -32.84
N LEU A 226 -41.67 -5.26 -32.13
CA LEU A 226 -40.35 -4.75 -32.50
C LEU A 226 -39.75 -5.58 -33.64
N ILE A 227 -39.28 -4.93 -34.70
CA ILE A 227 -38.60 -5.57 -35.83
C ILE A 227 -37.10 -5.47 -35.62
N ARG A 228 -36.43 -6.63 -35.60
CA ARG A 228 -34.97 -6.73 -35.47
C ARG A 228 -34.40 -7.73 -36.48
N GLY A 229 -33.41 -7.28 -37.26
CA GLY A 229 -32.54 -8.13 -38.07
C GLY A 229 -31.37 -8.63 -37.22
N VAL A 230 -31.18 -9.95 -37.19
CA VAL A 230 -30.05 -10.60 -36.50
C VAL A 230 -29.03 -10.98 -37.56
N GLY A 231 -27.87 -10.30 -37.57
CA GLY A 231 -26.79 -10.53 -38.53
C GLY A 231 -25.40 -10.60 -37.90
N LEU A 232 -25.29 -10.57 -36.57
CA LEU A 232 -24.02 -10.81 -35.88
C LEU A 232 -23.54 -12.25 -36.07
N MET A 233 -22.30 -12.39 -36.52
CA MET A 233 -21.60 -13.67 -36.60
C MET A 233 -21.25 -14.15 -35.18
N ARG A 234 -21.48 -15.43 -34.87
CA ARG A 234 -21.20 -16.01 -33.54
C ARG A 234 -20.18 -17.14 -33.58
N SER A 235 -20.03 -17.74 -34.75
CA SER A 235 -19.19 -18.92 -34.94
C SER A 235 -18.34 -18.81 -36.20
N PRO A 236 -17.25 -19.58 -36.30
CA PRO A 236 -16.49 -19.73 -37.55
C PRO A 236 -17.35 -20.15 -38.74
N ALA A 237 -18.41 -20.91 -38.51
CA ALA A 237 -19.34 -21.33 -39.56
C ALA A 237 -20.12 -20.15 -40.15
N ASP A 238 -20.53 -19.19 -39.32
CA ASP A 238 -21.27 -18.00 -39.76
C ASP A 238 -20.39 -17.12 -40.67
N ILE A 239 -19.12 -16.93 -40.28
CA ILE A 239 -18.12 -16.22 -41.08
C ILE A 239 -17.99 -16.88 -42.47
N GLY A 240 -18.01 -18.21 -42.53
CA GLY A 240 -17.91 -18.96 -43.78
C GLY A 240 -19.11 -18.80 -44.73
N THR A 241 -20.25 -18.32 -44.23
CA THR A 241 -21.47 -18.09 -45.04
C THR A 241 -21.58 -16.69 -45.62
N VAL A 242 -20.63 -15.80 -45.31
CA VAL A 242 -20.61 -14.45 -45.86
C VAL A 242 -20.38 -14.50 -47.38
N VAL A 243 -21.21 -13.78 -48.12
CA VAL A 243 -21.15 -13.68 -49.58
C VAL A 243 -20.16 -12.58 -49.95
N VAL A 244 -19.10 -12.94 -50.68
CA VAL A 244 -18.08 -11.98 -51.12
C VAL A 244 -18.37 -11.47 -52.53
N GLY A 245 -18.95 -12.33 -53.38
CA GLY A 245 -19.30 -11.97 -54.74
C GLY A 245 -20.29 -12.95 -55.35
N GLU A 246 -20.68 -12.70 -56.60
CA GLU A 246 -21.61 -13.53 -57.34
C GLU A 246 -21.03 -13.83 -58.74
N ARG A 247 -21.20 -15.06 -59.22
CA ARG A 247 -20.87 -15.42 -60.60
C ARG A 247 -22.02 -16.18 -61.23
N GLN A 248 -22.66 -15.58 -62.23
CA GLN A 248 -23.77 -16.19 -63.00
C GLN A 248 -24.90 -16.74 -62.10
N GLY A 249 -25.32 -15.99 -61.06
CA GLY A 249 -26.36 -16.43 -60.14
C GLY A 249 -25.90 -17.35 -59.01
N THR A 250 -24.62 -17.75 -58.97
CA THR A 250 -24.05 -18.57 -57.88
C THR A 250 -23.25 -17.67 -56.92
N PRO A 251 -23.62 -17.59 -55.62
CA PRO A 251 -22.87 -16.82 -54.65
C PRO A 251 -21.51 -17.48 -54.36
N VAL A 252 -20.48 -16.67 -54.20
CA VAL A 252 -19.14 -17.08 -53.77
C VAL A 252 -18.99 -16.73 -52.30
N LEU A 253 -18.74 -17.75 -51.48
CA LEU A 253 -18.72 -17.62 -50.02
C LEU A 253 -17.29 -17.50 -49.49
N VAL A 254 -17.13 -16.92 -48.30
CA VAL A 254 -15.82 -16.85 -47.62
C VAL A 254 -15.20 -18.22 -47.45
N ARG A 255 -15.97 -19.26 -47.08
CA ARG A 255 -15.45 -20.63 -46.93
C ARG A 255 -14.86 -21.21 -48.21
N ASP A 256 -15.24 -20.69 -49.38
CA ASP A 256 -14.71 -21.15 -50.67
C ASP A 256 -13.34 -20.52 -50.93
N LEU A 257 -13.10 -19.33 -50.39
CA LEU A 257 -11.95 -18.46 -50.69
C LEU A 257 -10.91 -18.40 -49.55
N ALA A 258 -11.29 -18.73 -48.32
CA ALA A 258 -10.46 -18.57 -47.14
C ALA A 258 -10.61 -19.73 -46.15
N ARG A 259 -9.56 -19.97 -45.37
CA ARG A 259 -9.60 -20.85 -44.20
C ARG A 259 -9.95 -20.01 -42.97
N ILE A 260 -10.90 -20.48 -42.15
CA ILE A 260 -11.30 -19.80 -40.92
C ILE A 260 -10.79 -20.62 -39.75
N VAL A 261 -9.98 -20.01 -38.89
CA VAL A 261 -9.34 -20.66 -37.75
C VAL A 261 -9.76 -19.96 -36.46
N ASP A 262 -10.20 -20.73 -35.48
CA ASP A 262 -10.39 -20.26 -34.12
C ASP A 262 -9.03 -20.32 -33.42
N THR A 263 -8.42 -19.14 -33.26
CA THR A 263 -7.06 -18.99 -32.72
C THR A 263 -7.08 -17.79 -31.76
N GLY A 264 -5.94 -17.19 -31.47
CA GLY A 264 -5.92 -15.89 -30.82
C GLY A 264 -4.98 -14.90 -31.47
N LEU A 265 -5.10 -13.65 -31.04
CA LEU A 265 -4.26 -12.56 -31.50
C LEU A 265 -2.77 -12.88 -31.30
N PRO A 266 -1.89 -12.50 -32.24
CA PRO A 266 -0.46 -12.57 -32.03
C PRO A 266 -0.07 -11.83 -30.75
N ARG A 267 0.46 -12.57 -29.78
CA ARG A 267 0.85 -12.03 -28.48
C ARG A 267 2.17 -11.25 -28.58
N GLN A 268 2.27 -10.16 -27.83
CA GLN A 268 3.51 -9.37 -27.67
C GLN A 268 4.26 -9.69 -26.37
N GLY A 269 3.65 -10.45 -25.47
CA GLY A 269 4.24 -10.92 -24.22
C GLY A 269 3.73 -12.31 -23.88
N LEU A 270 4.42 -12.97 -22.96
CA LEU A 270 4.04 -14.26 -22.40
C LEU A 270 4.31 -14.23 -20.90
N VAL A 271 3.66 -15.14 -20.20
CA VAL A 271 3.91 -15.39 -18.78
C VAL A 271 4.06 -16.89 -18.64
N GLY A 272 5.03 -17.33 -17.87
CA GLY A 272 5.07 -18.69 -17.38
C GLY A 272 5.32 -18.75 -15.88
N GLN A 273 4.90 -19.86 -15.31
CA GLN A 273 5.02 -20.15 -13.89
C GLN A 273 5.63 -21.53 -13.74
N ASP A 274 6.73 -21.61 -12.99
CA ASP A 274 7.44 -22.86 -12.73
C ASP A 274 7.71 -23.62 -14.05
N ASP A 275 7.22 -24.86 -14.18
CA ASP A 275 7.39 -25.70 -15.38
C ASP A 275 6.47 -25.30 -16.55
N ASN A 276 5.43 -24.49 -16.29
CA ASN A 276 4.46 -24.05 -17.29
C ASN A 276 4.94 -22.78 -18.00
N ASP A 277 5.09 -22.87 -19.32
CA ASP A 277 5.57 -21.79 -20.18
C ASP A 277 4.48 -20.86 -20.72
N ASP A 278 3.21 -21.21 -20.52
CA ASP A 278 2.07 -20.48 -21.06
C ASP A 278 0.95 -20.37 -20.01
N ALA A 279 1.25 -19.65 -18.95
CA ALA A 279 0.35 -19.38 -17.84
C ALA A 279 -0.54 -18.16 -18.12
N VAL A 280 -1.74 -18.15 -17.54
CA VAL A 280 -2.66 -16.99 -17.56
C VAL A 280 -2.69 -16.39 -16.17
N PHE A 281 -2.29 -15.13 -16.09
CA PHE A 281 -2.07 -14.41 -14.85
C PHE A 281 -3.07 -13.26 -14.70
N GLY A 282 -3.55 -13.05 -13.47
CA GLY A 282 -4.36 -11.90 -13.09
C GLY A 282 -3.71 -11.10 -11.97
N MET A 283 -3.67 -9.78 -12.14
CA MET A 283 -3.22 -8.80 -11.15
C MET A 283 -4.37 -7.90 -10.74
N VAL A 284 -4.65 -7.82 -9.43
CA VAL A 284 -5.68 -6.94 -8.89
C VAL A 284 -5.03 -5.65 -8.38
N LEU A 285 -5.46 -4.53 -8.97
CA LEU A 285 -5.03 -3.19 -8.61
C LEU A 285 -6.05 -2.54 -7.70
N MET A 286 -5.61 -2.15 -6.51
CA MET A 286 -6.38 -1.36 -5.56
C MET A 286 -6.38 0.11 -5.99
N ARG A 287 -7.54 0.77 -5.83
CA ARG A 287 -7.63 2.21 -6.04
C ARG A 287 -6.80 2.96 -5.01
N LYS A 288 -6.06 3.95 -5.49
CA LYS A 288 -5.23 4.82 -4.65
C LYS A 288 -6.08 5.47 -3.56
N GLY A 289 -5.59 5.41 -2.31
CA GLY A 289 -6.26 5.96 -1.12
C GLY A 289 -7.29 5.05 -0.45
N GLU A 290 -7.59 3.88 -1.00
CA GLU A 290 -8.43 2.87 -0.33
C GLU A 290 -7.61 2.10 0.72
N ASN A 291 -8.30 1.48 1.69
CA ASN A 291 -7.66 0.68 2.73
C ASN A 291 -7.36 -0.74 2.22
N PRO A 292 -6.08 -1.16 2.14
CA PRO A 292 -5.72 -2.49 1.63
C PRO A 292 -6.39 -3.64 2.36
N SER A 293 -6.48 -3.55 3.70
CA SER A 293 -7.02 -4.65 4.52
C SER A 293 -8.50 -4.89 4.22
N LEU A 294 -9.29 -3.82 4.08
CA LEU A 294 -10.72 -3.94 3.78
C LEU A 294 -10.97 -4.43 2.35
N VAL A 295 -10.18 -3.95 1.39
CA VAL A 295 -10.28 -4.37 -0.01
C VAL A 295 -9.87 -5.83 -0.16
N LEU A 296 -8.81 -6.27 0.52
CA LEU A 296 -8.35 -7.65 0.53
C LEU A 296 -9.38 -8.61 1.16
N ASP A 297 -10.01 -8.23 2.27
CA ASP A 297 -11.09 -9.04 2.87
C ASP A 297 -12.28 -9.20 1.91
N ALA A 298 -12.70 -8.11 1.26
CA ALA A 298 -13.77 -8.14 0.25
C ALA A 298 -13.37 -8.94 -1.00
N LEU A 299 -12.10 -8.83 -1.41
CA LEU A 299 -11.53 -9.56 -2.53
C LEU A 299 -11.51 -11.07 -2.25
N HIS A 300 -11.01 -11.50 -1.09
CA HIS A 300 -11.00 -12.91 -0.68
C HIS A 300 -12.39 -13.51 -0.61
N ALA A 301 -13.35 -12.76 -0.03
CA ALA A 301 -14.75 -13.20 -0.02
C ALA A 301 -15.29 -13.39 -1.45
N ARG A 302 -14.95 -12.47 -2.36
CA ARG A 302 -15.39 -12.55 -3.77
C ARG A 302 -14.71 -13.67 -4.54
N VAL A 303 -13.42 -13.91 -4.32
CA VAL A 303 -12.68 -15.03 -4.92
C VAL A 303 -13.31 -16.36 -4.49
N ALA A 304 -13.58 -16.54 -3.20
CA ALA A 304 -14.23 -17.75 -2.69
C ALA A 304 -15.62 -18.00 -3.30
N GLU A 305 -16.41 -16.94 -3.54
CA GLU A 305 -17.71 -17.04 -4.23
C GLU A 305 -17.55 -17.41 -5.72
N ILE A 306 -16.51 -16.91 -6.38
CA ILE A 306 -16.24 -17.22 -7.79
C ILE A 306 -15.80 -18.68 -7.94
N GLU A 307 -14.90 -19.15 -7.06
CA GLU A 307 -14.46 -20.54 -7.01
C GLU A 307 -15.60 -21.52 -6.73
N ALA A 308 -16.58 -21.14 -5.90
CA ALA A 308 -17.69 -22.00 -5.56
C ALA A 308 -18.71 -22.17 -6.70
N ASP A 309 -19.09 -21.07 -7.36
CA ASP A 309 -20.32 -21.04 -8.18
C ASP A 309 -20.10 -20.72 -9.67
N HIS A 310 -18.91 -20.26 -10.06
CA HIS A 310 -18.74 -19.56 -11.36
C HIS A 310 -17.51 -19.95 -12.17
N LEU A 311 -16.54 -20.61 -11.56
CA LEU A 311 -15.41 -21.20 -12.26
C LEU A 311 -15.84 -22.49 -12.96
N PRO A 312 -15.46 -22.72 -14.22
CA PRO A 312 -15.70 -23.99 -14.90
C PRO A 312 -15.04 -25.17 -14.17
N ASP A 313 -15.62 -26.36 -14.30
CA ASP A 313 -15.10 -27.58 -13.68
C ASP A 313 -13.61 -27.80 -14.04
N GLY A 314 -12.77 -27.92 -13.02
CA GLY A 314 -11.34 -28.19 -13.18
C GLY A 314 -10.44 -26.96 -13.35
N VAL A 315 -10.98 -25.74 -13.27
CA VAL A 315 -10.19 -24.51 -13.17
C VAL A 315 -9.97 -24.15 -11.70
N THR A 316 -8.70 -23.99 -11.30
CA THR A 316 -8.32 -23.53 -9.96
C THR A 316 -7.59 -22.20 -10.05
N LEU A 317 -7.81 -21.35 -9.05
CA LEU A 317 -7.07 -20.10 -8.88
C LEU A 317 -5.97 -20.32 -7.84
N GLU A 318 -4.73 -20.06 -8.23
CA GLU A 318 -3.57 -20.22 -7.34
C GLU A 318 -2.93 -18.85 -7.09
N PRO A 319 -3.13 -18.25 -5.90
CA PRO A 319 -2.47 -17.00 -5.55
C PRO A 319 -1.01 -17.26 -5.18
N PHE A 320 -0.10 -16.49 -5.75
CA PHE A 320 1.33 -16.53 -5.39
C PHE A 320 1.81 -15.25 -4.69
N TYR A 321 1.03 -14.17 -4.76
CA TYR A 321 1.28 -12.96 -4.00
C TYR A 321 -0.04 -12.40 -3.46
N ASP A 322 -0.10 -12.30 -2.13
CA ASP A 322 -1.23 -11.74 -1.38
C ASP A 322 -0.66 -10.83 -0.28
N ARG A 323 -0.98 -9.55 -0.37
CA ARG A 323 -0.46 -8.53 0.55
C ARG A 323 -1.01 -8.66 1.97
N SER A 324 -2.08 -9.44 2.17
CA SER A 324 -2.63 -9.75 3.51
C SER A 324 -1.61 -10.44 4.41
N TRP A 325 -0.72 -11.26 3.82
CA TRP A 325 0.35 -11.93 4.57
C TRP A 325 1.34 -10.93 5.18
N LEU A 326 1.76 -9.93 4.39
CA LEU A 326 2.69 -8.89 4.86
C LEU A 326 2.05 -8.04 5.96
N VAL A 327 0.81 -7.60 5.76
CA VAL A 327 0.07 -6.79 6.75
C VAL A 327 -0.10 -7.56 8.06
N SER A 328 -0.57 -8.81 8.01
CA SER A 328 -0.81 -9.62 9.21
C SER A 328 0.48 -10.00 9.96
N THR A 329 1.55 -10.34 9.23
CA THR A 329 2.86 -10.66 9.82
C THR A 329 3.47 -9.45 10.52
N THR A 330 3.33 -8.27 9.91
CA THR A 330 3.87 -7.04 10.48
C THR A 330 3.06 -6.59 11.69
N LEU A 331 1.72 -6.66 11.64
CA LEU A 331 0.87 -6.41 12.82
C LEU A 331 1.21 -7.32 14.00
N LYS A 332 1.39 -8.62 13.73
CA LYS A 332 1.79 -9.60 14.75
C LYS A 332 3.15 -9.25 15.36
N THR A 333 4.09 -8.81 14.53
CA THR A 333 5.44 -8.41 14.97
C THR A 333 5.41 -7.14 15.82
N VAL A 334 4.68 -6.10 15.40
CA VAL A 334 4.50 -4.87 16.18
C VAL A 334 3.85 -5.17 17.53
N PHE A 335 2.81 -6.00 17.56
CA PHE A 335 2.15 -6.37 18.82
C PHE A 335 3.08 -7.17 19.75
N ARG A 336 3.85 -8.12 19.20
CA ARG A 336 4.85 -8.86 19.97
C ARG A 336 5.90 -7.91 20.55
N ASN A 337 6.45 -7.01 19.74
CA ASN A 337 7.45 -6.04 20.17
C ASN A 337 6.91 -5.07 21.23
N LEU A 338 5.65 -4.65 21.11
CA LEU A 338 4.97 -3.83 22.12
C LEU A 338 4.84 -4.58 23.46
N VAL A 339 4.43 -5.86 23.43
CA VAL A 339 4.29 -6.67 24.65
C VAL A 339 5.65 -6.94 25.27
N GLU A 340 6.65 -7.32 24.48
CA GLU A 340 8.03 -7.55 24.95
C GLU A 340 8.63 -6.26 25.52
N GLY A 341 8.45 -5.12 24.84
CA GLY A 341 8.86 -3.79 25.30
C GLY A 341 8.18 -3.40 26.61
N ALA A 342 6.87 -3.62 26.73
CA ALA A 342 6.12 -3.36 27.97
C ALA A 342 6.62 -4.22 29.13
N VAL A 343 6.94 -5.50 28.87
CA VAL A 343 7.51 -6.41 29.88
C VAL A 343 8.92 -5.97 30.28
N LEU A 344 9.78 -5.60 29.34
CA LEU A 344 11.14 -5.12 29.63
C LEU A 344 11.12 -3.83 30.45
N VAL A 345 10.30 -2.85 30.03
CA VAL A 345 10.09 -1.61 30.79
C VAL A 345 9.57 -1.92 32.18
N PHE A 346 8.57 -2.80 32.31
CA PHE A 346 8.05 -3.20 33.61
C PHE A 346 9.14 -3.83 34.49
N LEU A 347 9.95 -4.74 33.95
CA LEU A 347 11.03 -5.41 34.70
C LEU A 347 12.09 -4.41 35.16
N VAL A 348 12.54 -3.52 34.27
CA VAL A 348 13.52 -2.48 34.58
C VAL A 348 12.98 -1.54 35.64
N LEU A 349 11.75 -1.04 35.49
CA LEU A 349 11.12 -0.18 36.47
C LEU A 349 10.86 -0.88 37.79
N TRP A 350 10.45 -2.15 37.77
CA TRP A 350 10.28 -2.94 38.99
C TRP A 350 11.62 -3.11 39.72
N LEU A 351 12.71 -3.33 38.99
CA LEU A 351 14.06 -3.42 39.53
C LEU A 351 14.50 -2.10 40.18
N PHE A 352 14.21 -0.95 39.57
CA PHE A 352 14.62 0.37 40.08
C PHE A 352 13.71 0.93 41.17
N LEU A 353 12.38 0.82 41.02
CA LEU A 353 11.39 1.32 41.99
C LEU A 353 11.17 0.36 43.17
N TYR A 354 11.60 -0.90 43.05
CA TYR A 354 11.33 -1.99 44.01
C TYR A 354 9.83 -2.12 44.37
N ASN A 355 8.95 -1.70 43.46
CA ASN A 355 7.50 -1.66 43.66
C ASN A 355 6.76 -2.01 42.37
N ALA A 356 6.19 -3.22 42.33
CA ALA A 356 5.47 -3.73 41.17
C ALA A 356 4.25 -2.90 40.78
N ARG A 357 3.61 -2.20 41.73
CA ARG A 357 2.45 -1.35 41.42
C ARG A 357 2.86 -0.08 40.68
N ALA A 358 3.97 0.54 41.09
CA ALA A 358 4.50 1.72 40.41
C ALA A 358 4.93 1.35 38.98
N ALA A 359 5.65 0.23 38.83
CA ALA A 359 6.03 -0.29 37.53
C ALA A 359 4.82 -0.62 36.64
N LEU A 360 3.75 -1.21 37.21
CA LEU A 360 2.53 -1.53 36.46
C LEU A 360 1.76 -0.27 36.01
N ILE A 361 1.72 0.79 36.83
CA ILE A 361 1.11 2.07 36.44
C ILE A 361 1.80 2.63 35.21
N VAL A 362 3.14 2.63 35.19
CA VAL A 362 3.91 3.14 34.04
C VAL A 362 3.76 2.22 32.83
N ALA A 363 3.85 0.89 33.02
CA ALA A 363 3.66 -0.07 31.93
C ALA A 363 2.26 0.05 31.30
N ALA A 364 1.23 0.35 32.10
CA ALA A 364 -0.11 0.61 31.59
C ALA A 364 -0.21 1.89 30.76
N MET A 365 0.68 2.89 30.93
CA MET A 365 0.67 4.09 30.09
C MET A 365 1.11 3.82 28.65
N MET A 366 1.90 2.78 28.41
CA MET A 366 2.38 2.42 27.08
C MET A 366 1.23 2.10 26.08
N PRO A 367 0.29 1.17 26.37
CA PRO A 367 -0.84 0.93 25.47
C PRO A 367 -1.79 2.13 25.37
N LEU A 368 -1.93 2.94 26.43
CA LEU A 368 -2.75 4.16 26.38
C LEU A 368 -2.13 5.24 25.49
N ALA A 369 -0.80 5.37 25.48
CA ALA A 369 -0.11 6.29 24.59
C ALA A 369 -0.23 5.84 23.13
N LEU A 370 -0.16 4.53 22.86
CA LEU A 370 -0.40 3.98 21.53
C LEU A 370 -1.84 4.24 21.04
N LEU A 371 -2.84 4.12 21.92
CA LEU A 371 -4.22 4.51 21.59
C LEU A 371 -4.32 5.99 21.19
N SER A 372 -3.54 6.87 21.84
CA SER A 372 -3.45 8.28 21.43
C SER A 372 -2.92 8.46 20.01
N THR A 373 -1.97 7.61 19.60
CA THR A 373 -1.45 7.61 18.22
C THR A 373 -2.55 7.32 17.21
N PHE A 374 -3.33 6.26 17.40
CA PHE A 374 -4.43 5.93 16.48
C PHE A 374 -5.49 7.03 16.41
N LEU A 375 -5.82 7.62 17.56
CA LEU A 375 -6.74 8.76 17.59
C LEU A 375 -6.18 9.98 16.81
N GLY A 376 -4.90 10.31 17.02
CA GLY A 376 -4.25 11.43 16.33
C GLY A 376 -4.11 11.22 14.83
N LEU A 377 -3.72 10.02 14.39
CA LEU A 377 -3.66 9.67 12.98
C LEU A 377 -5.02 9.76 12.30
N HIS A 378 -6.08 9.28 12.96
CA HIS A 378 -7.43 9.38 12.45
C HIS A 378 -7.90 10.84 12.32
N LEU A 379 -7.57 11.68 13.30
CA LEU A 379 -7.88 13.12 13.25
C LEU A 379 -7.14 13.87 12.13
N TRP A 380 -5.97 13.39 11.74
CA TRP A 380 -5.17 13.97 10.66
C TRP A 380 -5.41 13.30 9.30
N GLY A 381 -6.20 12.24 9.23
CA GLY A 381 -6.49 11.51 8.00
C GLY A 381 -5.28 10.77 7.42
N VAL A 382 -4.31 10.39 8.27
CA VAL A 382 -3.08 9.70 7.84
C VAL A 382 -3.18 8.21 8.18
N PRO A 383 -2.87 7.29 7.24
CA PRO A 383 -2.93 5.86 7.52
C PRO A 383 -1.90 5.45 8.58
N ALA A 384 -2.20 4.39 9.34
CA ALA A 384 -1.21 3.77 10.22
C ALA A 384 -0.29 2.91 9.37
N ASN A 385 0.92 3.41 9.14
CA ASN A 385 1.95 2.59 8.55
C ASN A 385 2.74 1.85 9.64
N LEU A 386 3.18 0.65 9.30
CA LEU A 386 3.85 -0.21 10.27
C LEU A 386 5.29 0.24 10.55
N LEU A 387 5.91 0.96 9.62
CA LEU A 387 7.20 1.62 9.80
C LEU A 387 7.15 2.68 10.93
N SER A 388 6.09 3.50 10.99
CA SER A 388 5.91 4.50 12.05
C SER A 388 5.63 3.87 13.41
N LEU A 389 4.79 2.85 13.42
CA LEU A 389 4.45 2.09 14.64
C LEU A 389 5.66 1.34 15.18
N GLY A 390 6.46 0.72 14.31
CA GLY A 390 7.64 -0.05 14.67
C GLY A 390 8.80 0.82 15.15
N ALA A 391 8.91 2.04 14.64
CA ALA A 391 9.95 2.99 15.02
C ALA A 391 9.59 3.85 16.25
N MET A 392 8.43 3.63 16.89
CA MET A 392 8.10 4.31 18.13
C MET A 392 9.01 3.84 19.27
N ASP A 393 9.86 4.75 19.75
CA ASP A 393 10.60 4.55 20.99
C ASP A 393 9.69 4.72 22.20
N PHE A 394 9.17 3.60 22.71
CA PHE A 394 8.33 3.61 23.91
C PHE A 394 9.04 4.21 25.13
N GLY A 395 10.37 4.17 25.20
CA GLY A 395 11.13 4.78 26.29
C GLY A 395 10.92 6.28 26.36
N ILE A 396 11.00 6.96 25.21
CA ILE A 396 10.73 8.41 25.11
C ILE A 396 9.27 8.72 25.45
N ILE A 397 8.34 7.88 24.98
CA ILE A 397 6.90 8.09 25.19
C ILE A 397 6.52 7.99 26.67
N ILE A 398 7.10 7.05 27.41
CA ILE A 398 6.74 6.83 28.83
C ILE A 398 7.59 7.66 29.81
N ASP A 399 8.64 8.34 29.37
CA ASP A 399 9.62 9.01 30.23
C ASP A 399 8.96 9.94 31.26
N GLY A 400 8.02 10.78 30.83
CA GLY A 400 7.34 11.66 31.79
C GLY A 400 6.44 10.93 32.78
N ALA A 401 5.85 9.79 32.41
CA ALA A 401 5.13 8.94 33.37
C ALA A 401 6.11 8.33 34.39
N VAL A 402 7.32 7.94 33.97
CA VAL A 402 8.40 7.46 34.85
C VAL A 402 8.81 8.57 35.83
N ILE A 403 9.16 9.76 35.34
CA ILE A 403 9.62 10.90 36.16
C ILE A 403 8.57 11.27 37.23
N VAL A 404 7.30 11.39 36.81
CA VAL A 404 6.19 11.73 37.73
C VAL A 404 5.99 10.62 38.77
N THR A 405 5.99 9.35 38.34
CA THR A 405 5.77 8.21 39.24
C THR A 405 6.91 8.05 40.23
N GLU A 406 8.17 8.10 39.78
CA GLU A 406 9.37 8.03 40.62
C GLU A 406 9.37 9.15 41.66
N HIS A 407 9.10 10.39 41.25
CA HIS A 407 9.10 11.51 42.18
C HIS A 407 7.99 11.40 43.23
N ILE A 408 6.79 10.95 42.83
CA ILE A 408 5.68 10.68 43.77
C ILE A 408 6.06 9.55 44.74
N VAL A 409 6.59 8.43 44.24
CA VAL A 409 7.01 7.27 45.06
C VAL A 409 8.10 7.68 46.05
N SER A 410 9.13 8.39 45.58
CA SER A 410 10.24 8.90 46.39
C SER A 410 9.73 9.82 47.50
N ARG A 411 8.82 10.76 47.20
CA ARG A 411 8.27 11.67 48.22
C ARG A 411 7.32 10.98 49.20
N MET A 412 6.54 10.01 48.73
CA MET A 412 5.66 9.20 49.59
C MET A 412 6.43 8.29 50.54
N SER A 413 7.61 7.79 50.15
CA SER A 413 8.46 6.96 51.00
C SER A 413 8.94 7.70 52.27
N LYS A 414 9.14 9.02 52.17
CA LYS A 414 9.65 9.90 53.23
C LYS A 414 8.57 10.44 54.20
N MET A 415 7.29 10.13 53.99
CA MET A 415 6.20 10.59 54.86
C MET A 415 6.26 9.92 56.26
N PRO A 416 5.66 10.51 57.33
CA PRO A 416 5.61 9.94 58.70
C PRO A 416 4.45 8.94 58.95
N PRO A 417 4.65 7.80 59.66
CA PRO A 417 3.69 6.68 59.77
C PRO A 417 2.31 7.11 60.30
N GLY A 418 1.23 6.60 59.70
CA GLY A 418 -0.16 6.97 60.08
C GLY A 418 -0.75 8.19 59.36
N SER A 419 -0.05 8.75 58.37
CA SER A 419 -0.47 9.94 57.61
C SER A 419 -1.87 9.80 56.98
N THR A 420 -2.71 10.82 57.18
CA THR A 420 -4.13 10.84 56.78
C THR A 420 -4.29 10.82 55.26
N ARG A 421 -5.43 10.34 54.73
CA ARG A 421 -5.75 10.38 53.28
C ARG A 421 -5.53 11.77 52.66
N ARG A 422 -5.85 12.84 53.42
CA ARG A 422 -5.67 14.24 53.02
C ARG A 422 -4.19 14.63 52.90
N GLU A 423 -3.34 14.16 53.82
CA GLU A 423 -1.89 14.40 53.77
C GLU A 423 -1.25 13.69 52.59
N ARG A 424 -1.64 12.43 52.31
CA ARG A 424 -1.17 11.72 51.11
C ARG A 424 -1.56 12.43 49.82
N MET A 425 -2.79 12.94 49.75
CA MET A 425 -3.25 13.71 48.59
C MET A 425 -2.42 14.98 48.41
N ALA A 426 -2.14 15.71 49.50
CA ALA A 426 -1.30 16.91 49.46
C ALA A 426 0.13 16.59 49.04
N THR A 427 0.71 15.49 49.51
CA THR A 427 2.05 15.04 49.10
C THR A 427 2.10 14.65 47.64
N VAL A 428 1.12 13.88 47.13
CA VAL A 428 1.04 13.50 45.70
C VAL A 428 0.90 14.75 44.84
N LEU A 429 0.02 15.68 45.21
CA LEU A 429 -0.16 16.93 44.48
C LEU A 429 1.12 17.76 44.46
N SER A 430 1.76 17.96 45.63
CA SER A 430 3.01 18.72 45.72
C SER A 430 4.15 18.05 44.94
N ALA A 431 4.26 16.73 44.99
CA ALA A 431 5.27 15.98 44.26
C ALA A 431 5.06 16.07 42.74
N ALA A 432 3.82 15.91 42.27
CA ALA A 432 3.47 16.01 40.86
C ALA A 432 3.62 17.44 40.32
N SER A 433 3.27 18.46 41.10
CA SER A 433 3.44 19.87 40.72
C SER A 433 4.91 20.29 40.54
N GLU A 434 5.81 19.77 41.39
CA GLU A 434 7.24 20.12 41.32
C GLU A 434 7.90 19.63 40.02
N VAL A 435 7.55 18.42 39.57
CA VAL A 435 8.09 17.84 38.33
C VAL A 435 7.22 18.10 37.10
N GLY A 436 5.95 18.48 37.28
CA GLY A 436 5.00 18.66 36.19
C GLY A 436 5.43 19.72 35.18
N ARG A 437 6.03 20.84 35.64
CA ARG A 437 6.55 21.88 34.75
C ARG A 437 7.80 21.40 33.96
N PRO A 438 8.86 20.87 34.61
CA PRO A 438 9.99 20.27 33.88
C PRO A 438 9.57 19.20 32.86
N THR A 439 8.70 18.27 33.24
CA THR A 439 8.23 17.19 32.36
C THR A 439 7.45 17.74 31.16
N PHE A 440 6.59 18.75 31.37
CA PHE A 440 5.87 19.41 30.28
C PHE A 440 6.82 20.04 29.26
N PHE A 441 7.81 20.82 29.71
CA PHE A 441 8.77 21.45 28.80
C PHE A 441 9.69 20.43 28.13
N SER A 442 10.09 19.37 28.84
CA SER A 442 10.91 18.30 28.27
C SER A 442 10.18 17.61 27.11
N MET A 443 8.92 17.19 27.29
CA MET A 443 8.15 16.60 26.19
C MET A 443 7.87 17.60 25.06
N LEU A 444 7.63 18.87 25.38
CA LEU A 444 7.42 19.90 24.36
C LEU A 444 8.67 20.11 23.50
N ILE A 445 9.87 20.04 24.09
CA ILE A 445 11.14 20.10 23.36
C ILE A 445 11.27 18.90 22.42
N ILE A 446 10.89 17.70 22.86
CA ILE A 446 10.92 16.49 22.01
C ILE A 446 9.94 16.63 20.84
N ILE A 447 8.72 17.12 21.09
CA ILE A 447 7.75 17.41 20.03
C ILE A 447 8.30 18.47 19.06
N ALA A 448 8.90 19.54 19.58
CA ALA A 448 9.50 20.59 18.76
C ALA A 448 10.67 20.07 17.91
N ALA A 449 11.44 19.10 18.41
CA ALA A 449 12.53 18.47 17.68
C ALA A 449 12.03 17.61 16.49
N HIS A 450 10.76 17.21 16.46
CA HIS A 450 10.16 16.49 15.32
C HIS A 450 9.58 17.44 14.26
N ILE A 451 9.40 18.74 14.54
CA ILE A 451 8.86 19.73 13.59
C ILE A 451 9.64 19.77 12.26
N PRO A 452 10.99 19.72 12.24
CA PRO A 452 11.75 19.73 10.99
C PRO A 452 11.39 18.59 10.03
N ILE A 453 10.88 17.45 10.51
CA ILE A 453 10.49 16.33 9.64
C ILE A 453 9.35 16.73 8.71
N PHE A 454 8.43 17.60 9.15
CA PHE A 454 7.36 18.12 8.30
C PHE A 454 7.84 19.07 7.19
N THR A 455 9.12 19.46 7.19
CA THR A 455 9.71 20.29 6.12
C THR A 455 10.28 19.44 4.97
N LEU A 456 10.38 18.11 5.15
CA LEU A 456 10.76 17.19 4.09
C LEU A 456 9.67 17.14 3.00
N GLN A 457 10.09 17.08 1.74
CA GLN A 457 9.20 17.12 0.58
C GLN A 457 9.22 15.78 -0.19
N ARG A 458 8.24 15.57 -1.07
CA ARG A 458 8.16 14.42 -1.99
C ARG A 458 8.23 13.07 -1.26
N GLN A 459 9.01 12.12 -1.77
CA GLN A 459 9.14 10.76 -1.28
C GLN A 459 9.58 10.68 0.20
N GLU A 460 10.58 11.48 0.60
CA GLU A 460 11.03 11.53 2.00
C GLU A 460 9.93 12.05 2.93
N GLY A 461 9.26 13.14 2.52
CA GLY A 461 8.14 13.71 3.27
C GLY A 461 6.98 12.73 3.43
N ARG A 462 6.54 12.08 2.34
CA ARG A 462 5.45 11.08 2.36
C ARG A 462 5.79 9.86 3.22
N MET A 463 7.07 9.49 3.29
CA MET A 463 7.51 8.36 4.11
C MET A 463 7.61 8.71 5.60
N PHE A 464 8.19 9.86 5.95
CA PHE A 464 8.50 10.23 7.35
C PHE A 464 7.43 11.10 8.01
N ALA A 465 6.57 11.80 7.27
CA ALA A 465 5.49 12.61 7.87
C ALA A 465 4.51 11.76 8.70
N PRO A 466 4.03 10.58 8.25
CA PRO A 466 3.20 9.72 9.08
C PRO A 466 3.90 9.27 10.38
N MET A 467 5.22 9.09 10.33
CA MET A 467 6.03 8.78 11.52
C MET A 467 6.06 9.95 12.51
N ALA A 468 6.33 11.17 12.02
CA ALA A 468 6.33 12.38 12.86
C ALA A 468 4.96 12.64 13.47
N TYR A 469 3.88 12.44 12.70
CA TYR A 469 2.52 12.47 13.20
C TYR A 469 2.33 11.42 14.31
N SER A 470 2.63 10.15 14.03
CA SER A 470 2.43 9.06 14.99
C SER A 470 3.10 9.32 16.34
N VAL A 471 4.38 9.74 16.32
CA VAL A 471 5.17 10.06 17.51
C VAL A 471 4.64 11.30 18.22
N THR A 472 4.29 12.35 17.48
CA THR A 472 3.76 13.59 18.08
C THR A 472 2.41 13.33 18.77
N SER A 473 1.52 12.56 18.17
CA SER A 473 0.26 12.15 18.80
C SER A 473 0.46 11.27 20.04
N ALA A 474 1.43 10.35 19.99
CA ALA A 474 1.82 9.56 21.15
C ALA A 474 2.32 10.45 22.29
N LEU A 475 3.22 11.39 22.01
CA LEU A 475 3.82 12.28 23.00
C LEU A 475 2.80 13.25 23.60
N ILE A 476 1.89 13.79 22.79
CA ILE A 476 0.79 14.64 23.29
C ILE A 476 -0.13 13.83 24.20
N GLY A 477 -0.49 12.60 23.80
CA GLY A 477 -1.27 11.69 24.62
C GLY A 477 -0.59 11.34 25.94
N ALA A 478 0.69 10.94 25.86
CA ALA A 478 1.50 10.60 27.00
C ALA A 478 1.68 11.79 27.96
N LEU A 479 1.84 13.01 27.44
CA LEU A 479 1.89 14.24 28.25
C LEU A 479 0.60 14.46 29.03
N ILE A 480 -0.55 14.33 28.36
CA ILE A 480 -1.86 14.48 29.00
C ILE A 480 -2.03 13.41 30.06
N LEU A 481 -1.74 12.14 29.75
CA LEU A 481 -1.87 11.02 30.67
C LEU A 481 -0.91 11.12 31.87
N ALA A 482 0.33 11.55 31.65
CA ALA A 482 1.35 11.72 32.69
C ALA A 482 0.99 12.83 33.70
N LEU A 483 0.34 13.90 33.26
CA LEU A 483 -0.08 15.00 34.15
C LEU A 483 -1.44 14.77 34.80
N THR A 484 -2.29 13.91 34.23
CA THR A 484 -3.68 13.72 34.70
C THR A 484 -3.90 12.35 35.34
N VAL A 485 -3.69 11.27 34.61
CA VAL A 485 -4.01 9.89 35.00
C VAL A 485 -2.95 9.31 35.95
N VAL A 486 -1.66 9.55 35.69
CA VAL A 486 -0.56 9.00 36.51
C VAL A 486 -0.65 9.44 37.98
N PRO A 487 -0.80 10.74 38.32
CA PRO A 487 -0.93 11.15 39.72
C PRO A 487 -2.16 10.57 40.41
N LEU A 488 -3.27 10.42 39.66
CA LEU A 488 -4.50 9.83 40.16
C LEU A 488 -4.34 8.34 40.47
N LEU A 489 -3.79 7.57 39.53
CA LEU A 489 -3.51 6.14 39.71
C LEU A 489 -2.50 5.93 40.85
N CYS A 490 -1.47 6.77 40.94
CA CYS A 490 -0.53 6.75 42.05
C CYS A 490 -1.25 6.95 43.38
N PHE A 491 -2.12 7.97 43.50
CA PHE A 491 -2.88 8.22 44.73
C PHE A 491 -3.81 7.06 45.12
N TRP A 492 -4.40 6.36 44.16
CA TRP A 492 -5.31 5.24 44.42
C TRP A 492 -4.60 3.92 44.74
N TRP A 493 -3.54 3.60 43.98
CA TRP A 493 -2.95 2.26 44.01
C TRP A 493 -1.70 2.15 44.91
N LEU A 494 -0.96 3.25 45.11
CA LEU A 494 0.21 3.26 45.99
C LEU A 494 -0.22 3.39 47.46
N ARG A 495 0.15 2.38 48.26
CA ARG A 495 0.03 2.40 49.71
C ARG A 495 1.42 2.45 50.32
N ARG A 496 1.60 3.35 51.29
CA ARG A 496 2.89 3.65 51.90
C ARG A 496 3.54 2.46 52.61
N GLU A 497 2.76 1.54 53.17
CA GLU A 497 3.25 0.36 53.90
C GLU A 497 4.19 -0.53 53.07
N ARG A 498 4.12 -0.45 51.73
CA ARG A 498 4.94 -1.24 50.80
C ARG A 498 6.05 -0.43 50.10
N LEU A 499 6.31 0.80 50.54
CA LEU A 499 7.35 1.68 49.97
C LEU A 499 8.68 1.66 50.76
N LYS A 500 8.73 0.90 51.87
CA LYS A 500 9.93 0.73 52.69
C LYS A 500 10.77 -0.42 52.14
N GLY A 501 11.59 -0.12 51.16
CA GLY A 501 12.72 -0.96 50.77
C GLY A 501 13.76 -0.03 50.20
N GLU A 502 14.90 0.12 50.87
CA GLU A 502 16.07 0.64 50.18
C GLU A 502 16.39 -0.34 49.06
N ASN A 503 16.35 0.13 47.82
CA ASN A 503 16.62 -0.75 46.69
C ASN A 503 18.10 -1.17 46.74
N PRO A 504 18.42 -2.45 46.98
CA PRO A 504 19.81 -2.91 47.10
C PRO A 504 20.59 -2.72 45.80
N VAL A 505 19.91 -2.75 44.65
CA VAL A 505 20.51 -2.51 43.33
C VAL A 505 20.89 -1.03 43.20
N MET A 506 19.98 -0.13 43.56
CA MET A 506 20.24 1.31 43.51
C MET A 506 21.39 1.70 44.45
N ASN A 507 21.41 1.19 45.67
CA ASN A 507 22.49 1.49 46.62
C ASN A 507 23.86 1.05 46.10
N ARG A 508 23.93 -0.11 45.43
CA ARG A 508 25.17 -0.61 44.81
C ARG A 508 25.59 0.26 43.62
N LEU A 509 24.66 0.65 42.75
CA LEU A 509 24.93 1.53 41.62
C LEU A 509 25.39 2.92 42.05
N VAL A 510 24.75 3.51 43.07
CA VAL A 510 25.15 4.79 43.65
C VAL A 510 26.54 4.69 44.29
N GLY A 511 26.82 3.59 45.01
CA GLY A 511 28.13 3.33 45.59
C GLY A 511 29.24 3.22 44.52
N TRP A 512 28.90 2.70 43.34
CA TRP A 512 29.81 2.68 42.19
C TRP A 512 29.94 4.04 41.51
N TYR A 513 28.85 4.78 41.34
CA TYR A 513 28.85 6.08 40.68
C TYR A 513 29.61 7.16 41.47
N ARG A 514 29.47 7.16 42.80
CA ARG A 514 30.04 8.18 43.70
C ARG A 514 31.55 8.44 43.54
N PRO A 515 32.45 7.44 43.53
CA PRO A 515 33.88 7.67 43.35
C PRO A 515 34.22 8.26 41.96
N TRP A 516 33.49 7.88 40.91
CA TRP A 516 33.68 8.45 39.57
C TRP A 516 33.24 9.90 39.50
N LEU A 517 32.12 10.24 40.15
CA LEU A 517 31.66 11.62 40.26
C LEU A 517 32.66 12.50 41.04
N GLU A 518 33.13 12.01 42.18
CA GLU A 518 34.14 12.72 43.00
C GLU A 518 35.45 12.92 42.20
N GLY A 519 35.88 11.91 41.43
CA GLY A 519 37.02 12.03 40.51
C GLY A 519 36.79 13.04 39.37
N ALA A 520 35.60 13.02 38.74
CA ALA A 520 35.25 13.95 37.67
C ALA A 520 35.18 15.41 38.16
N MET A 521 34.66 15.62 39.37
CA MET A 521 34.61 16.94 40.01
C MET A 521 36.00 17.45 40.40
N ALA A 522 36.93 16.56 40.74
CA ALA A 522 38.29 16.95 41.09
C ALA A 522 39.08 17.44 39.85
N TRP A 523 38.79 16.93 38.65
CA TRP A 523 39.55 17.20 37.42
C TRP A 523 38.64 17.67 36.25
N PRO A 524 37.89 18.78 36.41
CA PRO A 524 36.85 19.16 35.43
C PRO A 524 37.41 19.47 34.04
N ARG A 525 38.63 20.03 33.94
CA ARG A 525 39.28 20.32 32.65
C ARG A 525 39.61 19.05 31.88
N ALA A 526 40.04 17.98 32.57
CA ALA A 526 40.35 16.71 31.94
C ALA A 526 39.08 16.03 31.40
N VAL A 527 37.96 16.12 32.14
CA VAL A 527 36.65 15.62 31.69
C VAL A 527 36.19 16.34 30.42
N VAL A 528 36.28 17.68 30.39
CA VAL A 528 35.92 18.46 29.20
C VAL A 528 36.83 18.12 28.01
N LEU A 529 38.14 18.01 28.22
CA LEU A 529 39.08 17.62 27.16
C LEU A 529 38.77 16.22 26.62
N ALA A 530 38.46 15.26 27.50
CA ALA A 530 38.07 13.92 27.10
C ALA A 530 36.75 13.92 26.30
N ALA A 531 35.75 14.71 26.72
CA ALA A 531 34.49 14.84 25.99
C ALA A 531 34.69 15.46 24.60
N VAL A 532 35.52 16.52 24.48
CA VAL A 532 35.86 17.12 23.20
C VAL A 532 36.67 16.15 22.32
N ALA A 533 37.63 15.42 22.90
CA ALA A 533 38.38 14.41 22.17
C ALA A 533 37.46 13.29 21.65
N MET A 534 36.53 12.80 22.47
CA MET A 534 35.52 11.84 22.03
C MET A 534 34.64 12.41 20.91
N LEU A 535 34.19 13.66 21.01
CA LEU A 535 33.43 14.31 19.93
C LEU A 535 34.23 14.37 18.62
N VAL A 536 35.50 14.76 18.68
CA VAL A 536 36.38 14.80 17.51
C VAL A 536 36.58 13.41 16.92
N VAL A 537 36.80 12.40 17.76
CA VAL A 537 36.93 11.00 17.30
C VAL A 537 35.63 10.53 16.66
N THR A 538 34.47 10.81 17.25
CA THR A 538 33.17 10.44 16.69
C THR A 538 32.93 11.13 15.36
N LEU A 539 33.24 12.43 15.23
CA LEU A 539 33.14 13.15 13.95
C LEU A 539 34.10 12.57 12.90
N ALA A 540 35.32 12.20 13.31
CA ALA A 540 36.32 11.60 12.41
C ALA A 540 35.98 10.17 11.99
N LEU A 541 35.27 9.41 12.83
CA LEU A 541 34.71 8.10 12.47
C LEU A 541 33.45 8.26 11.62
N GLY A 542 32.67 9.32 11.86
CA GLY A 542 31.47 9.69 11.11
C GLY A 542 31.71 9.79 9.60
N THR A 543 32.86 10.30 9.19
CA THR A 543 33.24 10.43 7.77
C THR A 543 33.51 9.09 7.07
N ARG A 544 33.54 7.97 7.80
CA ARG A 544 33.75 6.63 7.25
C ARG A 544 32.45 5.83 7.09
N LEU A 545 31.31 6.36 7.53
CA LEU A 545 30.01 5.72 7.34
C LEU A 545 29.57 5.88 5.89
N GLY A 546 29.01 4.82 5.32
CA GLY A 546 28.32 4.87 4.03
C GLY A 546 27.04 5.69 4.13
N SER A 547 26.57 6.18 2.99
CA SER A 547 25.27 6.85 2.85
C SER A 547 24.35 5.99 2.02
N GLU A 548 23.16 5.71 2.52
CA GLU A 548 22.08 5.04 1.82
C GLU A 548 20.83 5.92 1.89
N PHE A 549 19.97 5.85 0.89
CA PHE A 549 18.72 6.62 0.88
C PHE A 549 17.73 6.07 1.90
N LEU A 550 17.50 4.75 1.86
CA LEU A 550 16.63 4.01 2.78
C LEU A 550 17.20 2.60 3.00
N PRO A 551 16.96 1.99 4.17
CA PRO A 551 17.31 0.59 4.39
C PRO A 551 16.49 -0.33 3.47
N GLU A 552 17.08 -1.44 3.06
CA GLU A 552 16.39 -2.47 2.28
C GLU A 552 15.19 -3.02 3.06
N LEU A 553 14.02 -3.03 2.40
CA LEU A 553 12.76 -3.52 2.96
C LEU A 553 12.53 -4.94 2.45
N ASP A 554 12.41 -5.89 3.37
CA ASP A 554 12.15 -7.29 3.04
C ASP A 554 10.64 -7.54 2.96
N GLU A 555 10.15 -7.82 1.75
CA GLU A 555 8.74 -8.14 1.47
C GLU A 555 8.47 -9.66 1.48
N GLY A 556 9.51 -10.48 1.66
CA GLY A 556 9.42 -11.95 1.54
C GLY A 556 9.37 -12.45 0.09
N SER A 557 9.47 -11.56 -0.90
CA SER A 557 9.56 -11.87 -2.32
C SER A 557 10.63 -11.04 -3.01
N ILE A 558 11.17 -11.54 -4.12
CA ILE A 558 12.23 -10.88 -4.87
C ILE A 558 11.75 -10.63 -6.30
N TRP A 559 11.87 -9.39 -6.76
CA TRP A 559 11.62 -9.02 -8.14
C TRP A 559 12.93 -9.09 -8.94
N LEU A 560 12.99 -9.98 -9.94
CA LEU A 560 14.15 -10.15 -10.81
C LEU A 560 13.88 -9.53 -12.18
N THR A 561 14.68 -8.54 -12.55
CA THR A 561 14.62 -7.93 -13.89
C THR A 561 15.78 -8.44 -14.73
N ALA A 562 15.48 -9.17 -15.80
CA ALA A 562 16.45 -9.60 -16.80
C ALA A 562 16.19 -8.87 -18.12
N THR A 563 17.22 -8.26 -18.70
CA THR A 563 17.13 -7.55 -19.98
C THR A 563 17.74 -8.42 -21.08
N LEU A 564 16.95 -8.68 -22.13
CA LEU A 564 17.39 -9.38 -23.34
C LEU A 564 17.70 -8.37 -24.44
N ASP A 565 18.36 -8.81 -25.51
CA ASP A 565 18.60 -7.96 -26.68
C ASP A 565 17.26 -7.55 -27.32
N PRO A 566 17.09 -6.28 -27.75
CA PRO A 566 15.81 -5.78 -28.28
C PRO A 566 15.25 -6.52 -29.50
N SER A 567 16.10 -7.24 -30.24
CA SER A 567 15.75 -8.02 -31.43
C SER A 567 15.37 -9.48 -31.12
N THR A 568 15.35 -9.87 -29.85
CA THR A 568 15.06 -11.25 -29.43
C THR A 568 13.62 -11.63 -29.78
N SER A 569 13.44 -12.76 -30.46
CA SER A 569 12.10 -13.27 -30.77
C SER A 569 11.38 -13.72 -29.50
N LEU A 570 10.05 -13.65 -29.49
CA LEU A 570 9.26 -14.06 -28.33
C LEU A 570 9.48 -15.54 -27.94
N ALA A 571 9.72 -16.42 -28.91
CA ALA A 571 10.01 -17.84 -28.65
C ALA A 571 11.36 -18.03 -27.95
N GLU A 572 12.39 -17.26 -28.34
CA GLU A 572 13.69 -17.28 -27.65
C GLU A 572 13.57 -16.66 -26.26
N ALA A 573 12.82 -15.55 -26.11
CA ALA A 573 12.55 -14.96 -24.80
C ALA A 573 11.85 -15.94 -23.85
N GLN A 574 10.91 -16.76 -24.35
CA GLN A 574 10.29 -17.85 -23.59
C GLN A 574 11.31 -18.88 -23.12
N ALA A 575 12.21 -19.32 -24.01
CA ALA A 575 13.23 -20.31 -23.69
C ALA A 575 14.23 -19.79 -22.65
N GLN A 576 14.61 -18.51 -22.74
CA GLN A 576 15.47 -17.87 -21.75
C GLN A 576 14.75 -17.65 -20.41
N SER A 577 13.48 -17.23 -20.43
CA SER A 577 12.65 -17.12 -19.24
C SER A 577 12.55 -18.47 -18.51
N ARG A 578 12.25 -19.57 -19.23
CA ARG A 578 12.25 -20.93 -18.65
C ARG A 578 13.59 -21.28 -18.00
N ARG A 579 14.71 -21.04 -18.67
CA ARG A 579 16.04 -21.30 -18.09
C ARG A 579 16.27 -20.53 -16.79
N ILE A 580 15.86 -19.26 -16.75
CA ILE A 580 15.97 -18.45 -15.53
C ILE A 580 15.08 -19.02 -14.43
N ARG A 581 13.82 -19.37 -14.74
CA ARG A 581 12.90 -19.98 -13.77
C ARG A 581 13.44 -21.30 -13.21
N ASP A 582 13.93 -22.18 -14.07
CA ASP A 582 14.51 -23.47 -13.68
C ASP A 582 15.71 -23.29 -12.75
N LEU A 583 16.61 -22.34 -13.05
CA LEU A 583 17.76 -22.03 -12.22
C LEU A 583 17.35 -21.48 -10.84
N VAL A 584 16.43 -20.52 -10.81
CA VAL A 584 15.96 -19.91 -9.56
C VAL A 584 15.22 -20.95 -8.71
N ARG A 585 14.45 -21.84 -9.32
CA ARG A 585 13.72 -22.92 -8.63
C ARG A 585 14.63 -24.00 -8.03
N THR A 586 15.91 -24.07 -8.42
CA THR A 586 16.88 -24.95 -7.73
C THR A 586 17.19 -24.52 -6.31
N LEU A 587 16.88 -23.27 -5.94
CA LEU A 587 17.09 -22.73 -4.60
C LEU A 587 15.97 -23.21 -3.66
N PRO A 588 16.30 -23.85 -2.53
CA PRO A 588 15.30 -24.42 -1.61
C PRO A 588 14.41 -23.37 -0.92
N GLU A 589 14.83 -22.11 -0.89
CA GLU A 589 14.06 -21.00 -0.30
C GLU A 589 12.90 -20.54 -1.18
N VAL A 590 12.91 -20.88 -2.48
CA VAL A 590 11.93 -20.40 -3.46
C VAL A 590 10.73 -21.35 -3.52
N SER A 591 9.52 -20.82 -3.32
CA SER A 591 8.27 -21.59 -3.39
C SER A 591 7.71 -21.73 -4.82
N THR A 592 7.71 -20.63 -5.58
CA THR A 592 7.24 -20.57 -6.97
C THR A 592 7.96 -19.44 -7.70
N VAL A 593 8.12 -19.56 -9.02
CA VAL A 593 8.70 -18.52 -9.88
C VAL A 593 7.73 -18.19 -11.00
N VAL A 594 7.39 -16.91 -11.14
CA VAL A 594 6.57 -16.39 -12.24
C VAL A 594 7.42 -15.41 -13.04
N ALA A 595 7.46 -15.57 -14.37
CA ALA A 595 8.30 -14.75 -15.26
C ALA A 595 7.66 -14.50 -16.63
#